data_AF-A0A2V9BB90-F1
#
_entry.id   AF-A0A2V9BB90-F1
#
_cell.length_a   1.000
_cell.length_b   1.000
_cell.length_c   1.000
_cell.angle_alpha   90.00
_cell.angle_beta   90.00
_cell.angle_gamma   90.00
#
_symmetry.space_group_name_H-M   'P 1'
#
loop_
_entity.id
_entity.type
_entity.pdbx_description
1 polymer ?
#
loop_
_entity_poly.entity_id
_entity_poly.type
_entity_poly.pdbx_seq_one_letter_code
_entity_poly.pdbx_strand_id
1 'polypeptide(L)'
;MNRRVGIVLATLVVAGILTTVQGTLSQPPPQAPRKVIDLPGKTVQAPFSDAILTGNTLYLAGRIGLDPKTGKAPDKIEDEIKILLDGEKDVLAQAGMTMDDLVYVQISCTDLTLFEKFNPIYKSYFTKEYPARAFIGA
;
A
#
# COMPACT_ATOMS: atom_id res chain seq x y z
N MET A 1 54.72 -52.95 42.31
CA MET A 1 53.98 -52.63 41.07
C MET A 1 52.55 -52.23 41.48
N ASN A 2 52.35 -51.00 41.98
CA ASN A 2 51.71 -49.84 41.29
C ASN A 2 50.17 -49.94 41.36
N ARG A 3 49.34 -49.05 41.93
CA ARG A 3 49.36 -47.61 42.31
C ARG A 3 48.26 -47.40 43.39
N ARG A 4 48.51 -46.82 44.57
CA ARG A 4 48.39 -45.39 44.96
C ARG A 4 47.03 -44.74 44.63
N VAL A 5 46.12 -44.69 45.60
CA VAL A 5 45.77 -43.52 46.46
C VAL A 5 44.75 -42.59 45.78
N GLY A 6 43.54 -42.57 46.36
CA GLY A 6 42.50 -41.60 46.04
C GLY A 6 42.79 -40.25 46.68
N ILE A 7 42.55 -39.18 45.92
CA ILE A 7 42.48 -37.81 46.42
C ILE A 7 41.27 -37.16 45.76
N VAL A 8 40.28 -36.87 46.60
CA VAL A 8 39.21 -35.91 46.35
C VAL A 8 39.87 -34.54 46.18
N LEU A 9 39.72 -33.93 45.01
CA LEU A 9 40.09 -32.54 44.78
C LEU A 9 38.85 -31.74 44.42
N ALA A 10 38.16 -31.26 45.46
CA ALA A 10 37.28 -30.12 45.35
C ALA A 10 38.14 -28.87 45.47
N THR A 11 38.12 -27.97 44.48
CA THR A 11 38.43 -26.53 44.68
C THR A 11 38.07 -25.71 43.43
N LEU A 12 37.00 -24.92 43.59
CA LEU A 12 36.73 -23.61 42.99
C LEU A 12 37.19 -23.35 41.54
N VAL A 13 36.25 -23.50 40.61
CA VAL A 13 36.12 -22.53 39.51
C VAL A 13 34.94 -21.64 39.85
N VAL A 14 35.25 -20.40 40.24
CA VAL A 14 34.27 -19.31 40.30
C VAL A 14 33.74 -19.14 38.87
N ALA A 15 32.60 -19.77 38.60
CA ALA A 15 31.83 -19.46 37.40
C ALA A 15 31.29 -18.06 37.59
N GLY A 16 32.03 -17.08 37.08
CA GLY A 16 31.53 -15.72 36.90
C GLY A 16 30.23 -15.83 36.14
N ILE A 17 29.14 -15.50 36.81
CA ILE A 17 27.83 -15.29 36.18
C ILE A 17 28.00 -14.01 35.37
N LEU A 18 28.57 -14.15 34.17
CA LEU A 18 28.51 -13.13 33.15
C LEU A 18 27.07 -13.15 32.67
N THR A 19 26.19 -12.42 33.36
CA THR A 19 24.85 -12.12 32.90
C THR A 19 25.01 -11.43 31.56
N THR A 20 24.85 -12.17 30.47
CA THR A 20 24.60 -11.60 29.18
C THR A 20 23.27 -10.87 29.31
N VAL A 21 23.34 -9.58 29.58
CA VAL A 21 22.26 -8.66 29.26
C VAL A 21 22.16 -8.75 27.74
N GLN A 22 21.37 -9.70 27.26
CA GLN A 22 20.87 -9.66 25.90
C GLN A 22 20.07 -8.36 25.84
N GLY A 23 20.72 -7.30 25.34
CA GLY A 23 20.01 -6.14 24.87
C GLY A 23 19.01 -6.68 23.86
N THR A 24 17.74 -6.75 24.26
CA THR A 24 16.65 -6.99 23.34
C THR A 24 16.66 -5.76 22.45
N LEU A 25 17.40 -5.83 21.33
CA LEU A 25 17.19 -4.93 20.22
C LEU A 25 15.71 -5.06 19.92
N SER A 26 14.93 -4.04 20.28
CA SER A 26 13.51 -3.99 20.04
C SER A 26 13.31 -4.28 18.56
N GLN A 27 12.85 -5.49 18.24
CA GLN A 27 12.46 -5.80 16.88
C GLN A 27 11.34 -4.80 16.54
N PRO A 28 11.41 -4.14 15.37
CA PRO A 28 10.28 -3.34 14.89
C PRO A 28 9.01 -4.19 15.01
N PRO A 29 7.89 -3.61 15.43
CA PRO A 29 6.64 -4.36 15.54
C PRO A 29 6.39 -5.10 14.21
N PRO A 30 5.88 -6.34 14.26
CA PRO A 30 5.61 -7.13 13.07
C PRO A 30 4.81 -6.30 12.07
N GLN A 31 5.39 -6.05 10.90
CA GLN A 31 4.73 -5.27 9.87
C GLN A 31 3.52 -6.07 9.36
N ALA A 32 2.35 -5.43 9.32
CA ALA A 32 1.14 -6.11 8.86
C ALA A 32 1.37 -6.69 7.45
N PRO A 33 0.95 -7.94 7.19
CA PRO A 33 1.17 -8.59 5.90
C PRO A 33 0.56 -7.74 4.80
N ARG A 34 1.29 -7.56 3.70
CA ARG A 34 0.79 -6.86 2.52
C ARG A 34 0.03 -7.82 1.62
N LYS A 35 -1.16 -7.42 1.18
CA LYS A 35 -1.93 -8.08 0.13
C LYS A 35 -1.85 -7.24 -1.14
N VAL A 36 -1.40 -7.87 -2.23
CA VAL A 36 -1.36 -7.24 -3.56
C VAL A 36 -2.73 -7.34 -4.21
N ILE A 37 -3.16 -6.25 -4.85
CA ILE A 37 -4.38 -6.18 -5.65
C ILE A 37 -4.01 -5.63 -7.02
N ASP A 38 -4.30 -6.41 -8.06
CA ASP A 38 -4.14 -6.04 -9.46
C ASP A 38 -5.41 -6.45 -10.21
N LEU A 39 -5.90 -5.58 -11.11
CA LEU A 39 -7.10 -5.87 -11.88
C LEU A 39 -6.86 -7.00 -12.90
N PRO A 40 -7.84 -7.89 -13.09
CA PRO A 40 -7.78 -8.87 -14.17
C PRO A 40 -7.75 -8.12 -15.52
N GLY A 41 -6.73 -8.40 -16.33
CA GLY A 41 -6.57 -7.75 -17.64
C GLY A 41 -5.76 -6.44 -17.62
N LYS A 42 -5.02 -6.16 -16.55
CA LYS A 42 -3.99 -5.10 -16.55
C LYS A 42 -3.03 -5.28 -17.73
N THR A 43 -3.11 -4.37 -18.71
CA THR A 43 -2.30 -4.40 -19.94
C THR A 43 -0.94 -3.74 -19.74
N VAL A 44 -0.84 -2.81 -18.80
CA VAL A 44 0.40 -2.08 -18.48
C VAL A 44 1.22 -2.88 -17.48
N GLN A 45 2.31 -3.50 -17.95
CA GLN A 45 3.34 -4.09 -17.09
C GLN A 45 4.36 -3.01 -16.71
N ALA A 46 4.06 -2.32 -15.62
CA ALA A 46 4.95 -1.34 -15.01
C ALA A 46 5.33 -1.79 -13.59
N PRO A 47 6.43 -1.27 -12.99
CA PRO A 47 6.93 -1.72 -11.69
C PRO A 47 6.09 -1.20 -10.50
N PHE A 48 4.76 -1.36 -10.56
CA PHE A 48 3.82 -1.05 -9.49
C PHE A 48 2.57 -1.93 -9.56
N SER A 49 1.95 -2.17 -8.40
CA SER A 49 0.65 -2.85 -8.26
C SER A 49 -0.49 -1.82 -8.33
N ASP A 50 -1.68 -2.21 -8.76
CA ASP A 50 -2.84 -1.30 -8.76
C ASP A 50 -3.20 -0.85 -7.34
N ALA A 51 -3.10 -1.75 -6.37
CA ALA A 51 -3.16 -1.38 -4.96
C ALA A 51 -2.43 -2.36 -4.04
N ILE A 52 -2.08 -1.87 -2.86
CA ILE A 52 -1.57 -2.67 -1.74
C ILE A 52 -2.42 -2.44 -0.50
N LEU A 53 -2.99 -3.52 0.04
CA LEU A 53 -3.64 -3.51 1.33
C LEU A 53 -2.65 -3.95 2.41
N THR A 54 -2.48 -3.15 3.47
CA THR A 54 -1.69 -3.52 4.65
C THR A 54 -2.39 -3.06 5.92
N GLY A 55 -2.59 -3.98 6.86
CA GLY A 55 -3.50 -3.75 7.99
C GLY A 55 -4.89 -3.38 7.50
N ASN A 56 -5.33 -2.16 7.82
CA ASN A 56 -6.66 -1.65 7.47
C ASN A 56 -6.62 -0.53 6.42
N THR A 57 -5.46 -0.28 5.82
CA THR A 57 -5.27 0.82 4.85
C THR A 57 -4.97 0.26 3.47
N LEU A 58 -5.77 0.67 2.49
CA LEU A 58 -5.54 0.39 1.08
C LEU A 58 -4.81 1.58 0.43
N TYR A 59 -3.65 1.31 -0.15
CA TYR A 59 -2.88 2.26 -0.93
C TYR A 59 -3.13 2.01 -2.41
N LEU A 60 -3.76 2.97 -3.09
CA LEU A 60 -4.03 2.95 -4.53
C LEU A 60 -2.86 3.56 -5.31
N ALA A 61 -2.47 2.94 -6.41
CA ALA A 61 -1.58 3.57 -7.38
C ALA A 61 -2.32 4.64 -8.18
N GLY A 62 -1.59 5.61 -8.74
CA GLY A 62 -2.17 6.59 -9.65
C GLY A 62 -2.63 5.94 -10.96
N ARG A 63 -3.72 6.46 -11.54
CA ARG A 63 -4.30 5.97 -12.78
C ARG A 63 -4.55 7.09 -13.77
N ILE A 64 -4.53 6.74 -15.05
CA ILE A 64 -4.82 7.62 -16.19
C ILE A 64 -5.97 7.03 -17.01
N GLY A 65 -6.74 7.89 -17.68
CA GLY A 65 -7.97 7.52 -18.38
C GLY A 65 -7.76 7.00 -19.81
N LEU A 66 -6.93 5.97 -19.99
CA LEU A 66 -6.69 5.38 -21.31
C LEU A 66 -7.75 4.32 -21.64
N ASP A 67 -8.32 4.39 -22.86
CA ASP A 67 -9.23 3.35 -23.35
C ASP A 67 -8.50 2.00 -23.37
N PRO A 68 -9.03 0.96 -22.69
CA PRO A 68 -8.33 -0.32 -22.54
C PRO A 68 -8.22 -1.12 -23.84
N LYS A 69 -9.05 -0.80 -24.86
CA LYS A 69 -9.00 -1.43 -26.18
C LYS A 69 -7.95 -0.79 -27.06
N THR A 70 -7.78 0.53 -26.98
CA THR A 70 -6.90 1.28 -27.89
C THR A 70 -5.56 1.68 -27.28
N GLY A 71 -5.47 1.71 -25.94
CA GLY A 71 -4.32 2.23 -25.19
C GLY A 71 -4.12 3.74 -25.32
N LYS A 72 -5.14 4.49 -25.77
CA LYS A 72 -5.07 5.94 -26.01
C LYS A 72 -6.10 6.68 -25.16
N ALA A 73 -5.83 7.96 -24.90
CA ALA A 73 -6.82 8.85 -24.30
C ALA A 73 -8.02 8.99 -25.26
N PRO A 74 -9.27 8.95 -24.76
CA PRO A 74 -10.45 9.24 -25.55
C PRO A 74 -10.46 10.67 -26.11
N ASP A 75 -11.23 10.90 -27.18
CA ASP A 75 -11.39 12.23 -27.78
C ASP A 75 -12.09 13.24 -26.84
N LYS A 76 -12.94 12.74 -25.93
CA LYS A 76 -13.69 13.53 -24.97
C LYS A 76 -13.09 13.38 -23.58
N ILE A 77 -12.78 14.51 -22.96
CA ILE A 77 -12.22 14.56 -21.59
C ILE A 77 -13.18 13.91 -20.58
N GLU A 78 -14.49 14.03 -20.79
CA GLU A 78 -15.48 13.42 -19.91
C GLU A 78 -15.41 11.90 -19.93
N ASP A 79 -14.96 11.30 -21.03
CA ASP A 79 -14.81 9.84 -21.14
C ASP A 79 -13.48 9.39 -20.54
N GLU A 80 -12.41 10.18 -20.72
CA GLU A 80 -11.13 9.97 -20.01
C GLU A 80 -11.31 9.97 -18.48
N ILE A 81 -12.04 10.97 -17.95
CA ILE A 81 -12.32 11.08 -16.51
C ILE A 81 -13.10 9.87 -15.99
N LYS A 82 -14.12 9.40 -16.75
CA LYS A 82 -14.89 8.21 -16.36
C LYS A 82 -14.03 6.96 -16.34
N ILE A 83 -13.22 6.74 -17.38
CA ILE A 83 -12.32 5.57 -17.44
C ILE A 83 -11.35 5.56 -16.24
N LEU A 84 -10.80 6.73 -15.89
CA LEU A 84 -9.93 6.87 -14.73
C LEU A 84 -10.65 6.48 -13.43
N LEU A 85 -11.82 7.09 -13.17
CA LEU A 85 -12.57 6.88 -11.92
C LEU A 85 -13.22 5.49 -11.82
N ASP A 86 -13.69 4.94 -12.94
CA ASP A 86 -14.18 3.56 -13.03
C ASP A 86 -13.07 2.57 -12.69
N GLY A 87 -11.85 2.82 -13.16
CA GLY A 87 -10.69 2.00 -12.82
C GLY A 87 -10.38 2.00 -11.33
N GLU A 88 -10.40 3.16 -10.66
CA GLU A 88 -10.23 3.23 -9.20
C GLU A 88 -11.33 2.49 -8.45
N LYS A 89 -12.59 2.66 -8.90
CA LYS A 89 -13.74 1.95 -8.35
C LYS A 89 -13.60 0.44 -8.48
N ASP A 90 -13.10 -0.05 -9.61
CA ASP A 90 -12.87 -1.49 -9.82
C ASP A 90 -11.78 -2.03 -8.88
N VAL A 91 -10.69 -1.27 -8.66
CA VAL A 91 -9.62 -1.67 -7.73
C VAL A 91 -10.14 -1.72 -6.29
N LEU A 92 -10.92 -0.72 -5.88
CA LEU A 92 -11.59 -0.69 -4.58
C LEU A 92 -12.51 -1.91 -4.41
N ALA A 93 -13.28 -2.27 -5.44
CA ALA A 93 -14.16 -3.43 -5.40
C ALA A 93 -13.41 -4.75 -5.17
N GLN A 94 -12.19 -4.92 -5.71
CA GLN A 94 -11.34 -6.10 -5.42
C GLN A 94 -10.89 -6.17 -3.96
N ALA A 95 -10.86 -5.03 -3.25
CA ALA A 95 -10.61 -4.96 -1.83
C ALA A 95 -11.89 -5.08 -0.97
N GLY A 96 -13.07 -5.20 -1.58
CA GLY A 96 -14.36 -5.12 -0.88
C GLY A 96 -14.70 -3.73 -0.39
N MET A 97 -14.12 -2.69 -1.01
CA MET A 97 -14.31 -1.28 -0.71
C MET A 97 -15.07 -0.58 -1.84
N THR A 98 -15.47 0.66 -1.59
CA THR A 98 -16.22 1.53 -2.49
C THR A 98 -15.55 2.90 -2.58
N MET A 99 -16.01 3.75 -3.50
CA MET A 99 -15.54 5.14 -3.59
C MET A 99 -15.75 5.92 -2.28
N ASP A 100 -16.81 5.61 -1.52
CA ASP A 100 -17.10 6.26 -0.24
C ASP A 100 -16.15 5.85 0.90
N ASP A 101 -15.27 4.86 0.68
CA ASP A 101 -14.22 4.47 1.63
C ASP A 101 -12.92 5.28 1.43
N LEU A 102 -12.84 6.08 0.36
CA LEU A 102 -11.73 6.99 0.15
C LEU A 102 -11.74 8.08 1.22
N VAL A 103 -10.57 8.32 1.84
CA VAL A 103 -10.39 9.37 2.85
C VAL A 103 -9.60 10.57 2.31
N TYR A 104 -8.76 10.34 1.30
CA TYR A 104 -7.97 11.36 0.64
C TYR A 104 -7.79 11.02 -0.85
N VAL A 105 -7.88 12.04 -1.71
CA VAL A 105 -7.65 11.92 -3.16
C VAL A 105 -6.73 13.03 -3.64
N GLN A 106 -5.71 12.67 -4.42
CA GLN A 106 -4.87 13.61 -5.15
C GLN A 106 -5.15 13.48 -6.65
N ILE A 107 -5.55 14.59 -7.27
CA ILE A 107 -5.75 14.69 -8.71
C ILE A 107 -4.62 15.53 -9.29
N SER A 108 -3.83 14.91 -10.16
CA SER A 108 -2.81 15.58 -10.95
C SER A 108 -3.38 15.85 -12.34
N CYS A 109 -3.41 17.12 -12.74
CA CYS A 109 -4.02 17.54 -13.99
C CYS A 109 -3.10 18.50 -14.73
N THR A 110 -2.85 18.23 -16.01
CA THR A 110 -2.00 19.05 -16.87
C THR A 110 -2.64 20.38 -17.24
N ASP A 111 -3.98 20.45 -17.25
CA ASP A 111 -4.76 21.66 -17.55
C ASP A 111 -5.74 21.96 -16.41
N LEU A 112 -5.36 22.92 -15.55
CA LEU A 112 -6.17 23.34 -14.41
C LEU A 112 -7.50 23.99 -14.80
N THR A 113 -7.69 24.41 -16.06
CA THR A 113 -8.98 24.94 -16.53
C THR A 113 -10.07 23.87 -16.57
N LEU A 114 -9.69 22.58 -16.52
CA LEU A 114 -10.61 21.44 -16.47
C LEU A 114 -11.31 21.25 -15.12
N PHE A 115 -10.95 22.02 -14.08
CA PHE A 115 -11.51 21.88 -12.73
C PHE A 115 -13.05 21.85 -12.71
N GLU A 116 -13.69 22.79 -13.42
CA GLU A 116 -15.15 22.89 -13.49
C GLU A 116 -15.80 21.73 -14.26
N LYS A 117 -15.10 21.17 -15.26
CA LYS A 117 -15.59 20.01 -16.01
C LYS A 117 -15.42 18.69 -15.24
N PHE A 118 -14.34 18.58 -14.47
CA PHE A 118 -14.02 17.38 -13.69
C PHE A 118 -15.00 17.18 -12.53
N ASN A 119 -15.32 18.25 -11.81
CA ASN A 119 -16.06 18.18 -10.56
C ASN A 119 -17.45 17.51 -10.66
N PRO A 120 -18.31 17.80 -11.65
CA PRO A 120 -19.61 17.14 -11.78
C PRO A 120 -19.50 15.63 -11.93
N ILE A 121 -18.55 15.15 -12.74
CA ILE A 121 -18.32 13.72 -12.96
C ILE A 121 -17.76 13.11 -11.67
N TYR A 122 -16.74 13.70 -11.08
CA TYR A 122 -16.18 13.22 -9.81
C TYR A 122 -17.24 13.07 -8.71
N LYS A 123 -18.12 14.05 -8.55
CA LYS A 123 -19.21 14.01 -7.56
C LYS A 123 -20.17 12.84 -7.78
N SER A 124 -20.41 12.41 -9.02
CA SER A 124 -21.34 11.30 -9.29
C SER A 124 -20.83 9.93 -8.81
N TYR A 125 -19.56 9.82 -8.41
CA TYR A 125 -18.98 8.59 -7.89
C TYR A 125 -19.15 8.39 -6.38
N PHE A 126 -19.62 9.41 -5.67
CA PHE A 126 -19.78 9.38 -4.21
C PHE A 126 -21.26 9.44 -3.83
N THR A 127 -21.62 8.74 -2.76
CA THR A 127 -22.97 8.79 -2.17
C THR A 127 -22.99 9.48 -0.80
N LYS A 128 -21.80 9.75 -0.24
CA LYS A 128 -21.60 10.40 1.06
C LYS A 128 -20.73 11.66 0.93
N GLU A 129 -20.24 12.16 2.07
CA GLU A 129 -19.25 13.23 2.12
C GLU A 129 -18.01 12.89 1.29
N TYR A 130 -17.49 13.88 0.58
CA TYR A 130 -16.32 13.71 -0.26
C TYR A 130 -15.04 13.54 0.59
N PRO A 131 -14.05 12.77 0.11
CA PRO A 131 -12.74 12.69 0.76
C PRO A 131 -12.04 14.05 0.78
N ALA A 132 -11.05 14.20 1.68
CA ALA A 132 -10.09 15.28 1.57
C ALA A 132 -9.44 15.24 0.19
N ARG A 133 -9.20 16.40 -0.45
CA ARG A 133 -8.78 16.43 -1.85
C ARG A 133 -7.74 17.49 -2.16
N ALA A 134 -6.76 17.13 -2.98
CA ALA A 134 -5.88 18.05 -3.69
C ALA A 134 -6.11 17.97 -5.20
N PHE A 135 -6.15 19.11 -5.89
CA PHE A 135 -6.18 19.19 -7.35
C PHE A 135 -5.02 20.10 -7.78
N ILE A 136 -4.00 19.51 -8.42
CA ILE A 136 -2.71 20.15 -8.64
C ILE A 136 -2.28 20.08 -10.11
N GLY A 137 -1.52 21.10 -10.54
CA GLY A 137 -0.90 21.13 -11.86
C GLY A 137 0.30 20.20 -11.91
N ALA A 138 0.42 19.38 -12.96
CA ALA A 138 1.50 18.42 -13.15
C ALA A 138 1.99 18.39 -14.61
#